data_AF-A0ABD5Z124-F1
#
_entry.id   AF-A0ABD5Z124-F1
#
_cell.length_a   1.000
_cell.length_b   1.000
_cell.length_c   1.000
_cell.angle_alpha   90.00
_cell.angle_beta   90.00
_cell.angle_gamma   90.00
#
_symmetry.space_group_name_H-M   'P 1'
#
loop_
_entity.id
_entity.type
_entity.pdbx_description
1 polymer ?
#
loop_
_entity_poly.entity_id
_entity_poly.type
_entity_poly.pdbx_seq_one_letter_code
_entity_poly.pdbx_strand_id
1 'polypeptide(L)' 'MAELIVKAAVKEALEDHNVSSDFYEALDDEVRELLEEAAERAEANDRKTVQPRDL' A
#
# COMPACT_ATOMS: atom_id res chain seq x y z
N MET A 1 4.41 13.72 3.26
CA MET A 1 3.63 12.71 2.52
C MET A 1 2.68 12.04 3.50
N ALA A 2 1.49 11.65 3.06
CA ALA A 2 0.52 11.00 3.95
C ALA A 2 0.92 9.53 4.18
N GLU A 3 0.79 9.05 5.42
CA GLU A 3 0.85 7.62 5.73
C GLU A 3 -0.41 6.96 5.13
N LEU A 4 -0.22 5.93 4.31
CA LEU A 4 -1.27 5.15 3.65
C LEU A 4 -1.79 4.03 4.55
N ILE A 5 -0.98 3.56 5.50
CA ILE A 5 -1.31 2.46 6.39
C ILE A 5 -1.78 2.91 7.77
N VAL A 6 -2.71 2.15 8.37
CA VAL A 6 -3.12 2.33 9.77
C VAL A 6 -2.36 1.35 10.65
N LYS A 7 -1.39 1.85 11.41
CA LYS A 7 -0.50 1.01 12.27
C LYS A 7 -1.26 0.10 13.23
N ALA A 8 -2.41 0.54 13.73
CA ALA A 8 -3.27 -0.27 14.61
C ALA A 8 -3.84 -1.51 13.89
N ALA A 9 -4.34 -1.34 12.65
CA ALA A 9 -4.85 -2.44 11.85
C ALA A 9 -3.73 -3.43 11.47
N VAL A 10 -2.52 -2.94 11.23
CA VAL A 10 -1.35 -3.80 10.98
C VAL A 10 -1.00 -4.65 12.22
N LYS A 11 -1.05 -4.07 13.42
CA LYS A 11 -0.84 -4.83 14.67
C LYS A 11 -1.92 -5.89 14.88
N GLU A 12 -3.17 -5.54 14.60
CA GLU A 12 -4.29 -6.48 14.71
C GLU A 12 -4.12 -7.65 13.73
N ALA A 13 -3.73 -7.39 12.48
CA ALA A 13 -3.52 -8.41 11.46
C ALA A 13 -2.31 -9.32 11.73
N LEU A 14 -1.32 -8.84 12.49
CA LEU A 14 -0.12 -9.60 12.86
C LEU A 14 -0.21 -10.26 14.24
N GLU A 15 -1.36 -10.12 14.92
CA GLU A 15 -1.72 -10.80 16.18
C GLU A 15 -0.57 -10.87 17.21
N ASP A 16 0.02 -12.04 17.38
CA ASP A 16 1.04 -12.37 18.39
C ASP A 16 2.45 -11.87 18.05
N HIS A 17 2.62 -11.19 16.91
CA HIS A 17 3.91 -10.67 16.49
C HIS A 17 4.13 -9.24 16.97
N ASN A 18 5.27 -9.02 17.64
CA ASN A 18 5.78 -7.67 17.85
C ASN A 18 6.18 -7.06 16.50
N VAL A 19 5.65 -5.87 16.22
CA VAL A 19 5.95 -5.14 14.99
C VAL A 19 6.98 -4.07 15.31
N SER A 20 8.12 -4.13 14.61
CA SER A 20 9.17 -3.12 14.73
C SER A 20 8.74 -1.80 14.08
N SER A 21 9.32 -0.67 14.51
CA SER A 21 8.93 0.65 14.03
C SER A 21 9.30 0.87 12.55
N ASP A 22 10.43 0.32 12.11
CA ASP A 22 10.92 0.36 10.72
C ASP A 22 10.02 -0.44 9.76
N PHE A 23 9.34 -1.47 10.25
CA PHE A 23 8.38 -2.24 9.44
C PHE A 23 7.25 -1.37 8.89
N TYR A 24 6.77 -0.39 9.67
CA TYR A 24 5.69 0.49 9.20
C TYR A 24 6.13 1.38 8.04
N GLU A 25 7.36 1.85 8.06
CA GLU A 25 7.92 2.67 6.98
C GLU A 25 8.05 1.81 5.72
N ALA A 26 8.66 0.62 5.84
CA ALA A 26 8.81 -0.31 4.73
C ALA A 26 7.46 -0.74 4.11
N LEU A 27 6.45 -1.01 4.95
CA LEU A 27 5.12 -1.37 4.45
C LEU A 27 4.41 -0.19 3.77
N ASP A 28 4.56 1.03 4.29
CA ASP A 28 3.99 2.22 3.67
C ASP A 28 4.61 2.51 2.30
N ASP A 29 5.91 2.28 2.16
CA ASP A 29 6.64 2.40 0.90
C ASP A 29 6.16 1.35 -0.12
N GLU A 30 6.04 0.08 0.27
CA GLU A 30 5.51 -0.99 -0.59
C GLU A 30 4.09 -0.69 -1.08
N VAL A 31 3.20 -0.23 -0.18
CA VAL A 31 1.83 0.15 -0.56
C VAL A 31 1.83 1.33 -1.52
N ARG A 32 2.76 2.27 -1.37
CA ARG A 32 2.89 3.40 -2.29
C ARG A 32 3.31 2.94 -3.68
N GLU A 33 4.34 2.11 -3.77
CA GLU A 33 4.81 1.54 -5.05
C GLU A 33 3.67 0.77 -5.75
N LEU A 34 2.92 -0.06 -5.02
CA LEU A 34 1.76 -0.76 -5.56
C LEU A 34 0.68 0.18 -6.12
N LEU A 35 0.40 1.30 -5.45
CA LEU A 35 -0.57 2.28 -5.94
C LEU A 35 -0.07 3.06 -7.15
N GLU A 36 1.22 3.40 -7.19
CA GLU A 36 1.87 4.06 -8.32
C GLU A 36 1.80 3.16 -9.56
N GLU A 37 2.21 1.90 -9.43
CA GLU A 37 2.12 0.92 -10.53
C GLU A 37 0.67 0.73 -11.02
N ALA A 38 -0.29 0.66 -10.10
CA ALA A 38 -1.70 0.52 -10.47
C ALA A 38 -2.23 1.75 -11.22
N ALA A 39 -1.79 2.95 -10.82
CA ALA A 39 -2.11 4.18 -11.55
C ALA A 39 -1.48 4.19 -12.95
N GLU A 40 -0.21 3.80 -13.06
CA GLU A 40 0.50 3.71 -14.34
C GLU A 40 -0.15 2.72 -15.30
N ARG A 41 -0.55 1.53 -14.81
CA ARG A 41 -1.26 0.53 -15.63
C ARG A 41 -2.62 1.04 -16.08
N ALA A 42 -3.35 1.78 -15.25
CA ALA A 42 -4.62 2.39 -15.65
C ALA A 42 -4.40 3.44 -16.74
N GLU A 43 -3.40 4.32 -16.58
CA GLU A 43 -3.04 5.36 -17.54
C GLU A 43 -2.58 4.77 -18.87
N ALA A 44 -1.73 3.73 -18.83
CA ALA A 44 -1.26 3.01 -20.02
C ALA A 44 -2.40 2.33 -20.82
N ASN A 45 -3.58 2.16 -20.21
CA ASN A 45 -4.79 1.64 -20.84
C ASN A 45 -5.84 2.75 -21.11
N ASP A 46 -5.42 4.02 -21.18
CA ASP A 46 -6.27 5.19 -21.42
C ASP A 46 -7.42 5.35 -20.42
N ARG A 47 -7.22 4.91 -19.17
CA ARG A 47 -8.23 4.98 -18.09
C ARG A 47 -7.77 5.90 -16.96
N LYS A 48 -8.72 6.66 -16.42
CA LYS A 48 -8.54 7.44 -15.17
C LYS A 48 -9.01 6.68 -13.92
N THR A 49 -9.69 5.56 -14.11
CA THR A 49 -10.19 4.72 -13.02
C THR A 49 -9.26 3.53 -12.86
N VAL A 50 -8.57 3.48 -11.72
CA VAL A 50 -7.83 2.31 -11.26
C VAL A 50 -8.82 1.18 -10.96
N GLN A 51 -8.53 -0.02 -11.41
CA GLN A 51 -9.36 -1.21 -11.30
C GLN A 51 -8.59 -2.34 -10.62
N PRO A 52 -9.26 -3.40 -10.12
CA PRO A 52 -8.58 -4.52 -9.48
C PRO A 52 -7.53 -5.23 -10.34
N ARG A 53 -7.63 -5.13 -11.67
CA ARG A 53 -6.64 -5.67 -12.63
C ARG A 53 -5.36 -4.83 -12.74
N ASP A 54 -5.38 -3.63 -12.19
CA ASP A 54 -4.24 -2.73 -12.18
C ASP A 54 -3.38 -2.91 -10.93
N LEU A 55 -3.92 -3.50 -9.85
CA LEU A 55 -3.14 -3.99 -8.73
C LEU A 55 -2.34 -5.24 -9.15
#